data_AF-K2S4D2-F1
#
_entry.id   AF-K2S4D2-F1
#
_cell.length_a   1.000
_cell.length_b   1.000
_cell.length_c   1.000
_cell.angle_alpha   90.00
_cell.angle_beta   90.00
_cell.angle_gamma   90.00
#
_symmetry.space_group_name_H-M   'P 1'
#
loop_
_entity.id
_entity.type
_entity.pdbx_description
1 polymer ?
#
loop_
_entity_poly.entity_id
_entity_poly.type
_entity_poly.pdbx_seq_one_letter_code
_entity_poly.pdbx_strand_id
1 'polypeptide(L)'
;MTSARDADAAAAAGGPLSHLRVSLHQSSTSPATIIARVTNDDPSTAYTLVAWDTPLDPLAIKLGLATLTLPSTGEVLSLPIIQIRRKLPPDAASIITIEPGKSAEQQFVLEEPVVPVERIRAEGGGRVSVQFKGWWASVWAVEGGEPVAKEGPDEARLSGEFASEVLEVTV
;
A
#
# COMPACT_ATOMS: atom_id res chain seq x y z
N MET A 1 23.78 21.77 7.70
CA MET A 1 22.96 21.56 6.48
C MET A 1 21.84 20.61 6.86
N THR A 2 20.77 21.18 7.42
CA THR A 2 19.54 20.45 7.75
C THR A 2 18.82 20.21 6.44
N SER A 3 18.66 18.94 6.08
CA SER A 3 18.05 18.51 4.83
C SER A 3 16.57 18.89 4.83
N ALA A 4 16.04 19.32 3.69
CA ALA A 4 14.61 19.61 3.48
C ALA A 4 13.69 18.39 3.77
N ARG A 5 14.25 17.22 4.08
CA ARG A 5 13.55 16.00 4.51
C ARG A 5 12.92 16.10 5.91
N ASP A 6 13.42 16.98 6.78
CA ASP A 6 12.90 17.08 8.16
C ASP A 6 11.67 18.01 8.26
N ALA A 7 11.35 18.78 7.22
CA ALA A 7 10.24 19.74 7.23
C ALA A 7 8.90 19.13 6.80
N ASP A 8 8.90 17.96 6.15
CA ASP A 8 7.69 17.33 5.61
C ASP A 8 7.12 16.21 6.50
N ALA A 9 7.91 15.75 7.49
CA ALA A 9 7.49 14.74 8.46
C ALA A 9 6.35 15.20 9.40
N ALA A 10 6.02 16.50 9.39
CA ALA A 10 4.95 17.07 10.22
C ALA A 10 3.60 17.24 9.47
N ALA A 11 3.52 16.92 8.17
CA ALA A 11 2.31 17.13 7.36
C ALA A 11 1.32 15.93 7.35
N ALA A 12 1.65 14.82 8.04
CA ALA A 12 0.83 13.60 8.02
C ALA A 12 -0.50 13.71 8.79
N ALA A 13 -0.76 14.79 9.53
CA ALA A 13 -2.03 15.05 10.21
C ALA A 13 -2.66 16.33 9.66
N GLY A 14 -3.44 16.22 8.57
CA GLY A 14 -4.31 17.30 8.08
C GLY A 14 -4.20 17.69 6.60
N GLY A 15 -3.43 16.96 5.78
CA GLY A 15 -3.38 17.17 4.32
C GLY A 15 -4.38 16.32 3.52
N PRO A 16 -4.59 16.58 2.22
CA PRO A 16 -5.56 15.83 1.40
C PRO A 16 -5.33 14.30 1.41
N LEU A 17 -4.08 13.85 1.46
CA LEU A 17 -3.75 12.42 1.53
C LEU A 17 -4.23 11.72 2.81
N SER A 18 -4.59 12.46 3.87
CA SER A 18 -5.15 11.86 5.10
C SER A 18 -6.54 11.25 4.88
N HIS A 19 -7.21 11.59 3.77
CA HIS A 19 -8.44 10.93 3.36
C HIS A 19 -8.22 9.56 2.68
N LEU A 20 -6.98 9.22 2.31
CA LEU A 20 -6.64 7.91 1.75
C LEU A 20 -6.13 6.98 2.85
N ARG A 21 -7.03 6.15 3.37
CA ARG A 21 -6.73 5.18 4.42
C ARG A 21 -6.37 3.82 3.83
N VAL A 22 -5.26 3.26 4.28
CA VAL A 22 -4.85 1.89 3.95
C VAL A 22 -5.28 0.96 5.09
N SER A 23 -5.98 -0.12 4.76
CA SER A 23 -6.35 -1.17 5.70
C SER A 23 -6.10 -2.56 5.13
N LEU A 24 -5.85 -3.52 6.01
CA LEU A 24 -5.58 -4.92 5.67
C LEU A 24 -6.65 -5.82 6.28
N HIS A 25 -7.00 -6.90 5.58
CA HIS A 25 -7.78 -7.98 6.18
C HIS A 25 -7.37 -9.34 5.60
N GLN A 26 -7.42 -10.38 6.42
CA GLN A 26 -7.19 -11.75 5.96
C GLN A 26 -8.49 -12.35 5.43
N SER A 27 -8.53 -12.71 4.15
CA SER A 27 -9.71 -13.30 3.49
C SER A 27 -9.71 -14.83 3.49
N SER A 28 -8.54 -15.47 3.61
CA SER A 28 -8.40 -16.93 3.69
C SER A 28 -7.18 -17.32 4.51
N THR A 29 -7.23 -18.48 5.17
CA THR A 29 -6.10 -19.12 5.85
C THR A 29 -5.49 -20.28 5.05
N SER A 30 -6.16 -20.75 4.00
CA SER A 30 -5.66 -21.85 3.15
C SER A 30 -6.17 -21.72 1.70
N PRO A 31 -5.32 -21.27 0.75
CA PRO A 31 -4.02 -20.65 1.01
C PRO A 31 -4.19 -19.32 1.76
N ALA A 32 -3.22 -18.97 2.59
CA ALA A 32 -3.26 -17.73 3.36
C ALA A 32 -3.30 -16.52 2.44
N THR A 33 -4.34 -15.70 2.57
CA THR A 33 -4.63 -14.62 1.63
C THR A 33 -4.99 -13.36 2.41
N ILE A 34 -4.33 -12.26 2.08
CA ILE A 34 -4.63 -10.92 2.60
C ILE A 34 -5.16 -10.03 1.49
N ILE A 35 -6.00 -9.07 1.87
CA ILE A 35 -6.47 -8.00 1.00
C ILE A 35 -5.96 -6.68 1.58
N ALA A 36 -5.20 -5.94 0.78
CA ALA A 36 -4.95 -4.53 1.04
C ALA A 36 -6.06 -3.71 0.41
N ARG A 37 -6.64 -2.79 1.17
CA ARG A 37 -7.70 -1.89 0.75
C ARG A 37 -7.23 -0.45 0.93
N VAL A 38 -7.43 0.37 -0.09
CA VAL A 38 -7.28 1.82 -0.01
C VAL A 38 -8.69 2.41 -0.06
N THR A 39 -9.08 3.09 1.01
CA THR A 39 -10.39 3.75 1.14
C THR A 39 -10.24 5.25 1.02
N ASN A 40 -11.10 5.87 0.23
CA ASN A 40 -11.26 7.32 0.19
C ASN A 40 -12.35 7.74 1.18
N ASP A 41 -11.94 8.36 2.28
CA ASP A 41 -12.82 8.87 3.34
C ASP A 41 -13.25 10.33 3.12
N ASP A 42 -12.85 10.96 2.00
CA ASP A 42 -13.33 12.29 1.64
C ASP A 42 -14.80 12.23 1.21
N PRO A 43 -15.66 13.14 1.70
CA PRO A 43 -17.09 13.14 1.38
C PRO A 43 -17.42 13.60 -0.05
N SER A 44 -16.51 14.28 -0.75
CA SER A 44 -16.81 14.94 -2.03
C SER A 44 -15.70 14.90 -3.08
N THR A 45 -14.47 14.59 -2.68
CA THR A 45 -13.29 14.59 -3.56
C THR A 45 -12.98 13.18 -4.03
N ALA A 46 -12.85 12.98 -5.33
CA ALA A 46 -12.30 11.73 -5.86
C ALA A 46 -10.77 11.78 -5.85
N TYR A 47 -10.12 10.65 -5.62
CA TYR A 47 -8.66 10.54 -5.70
C TYR A 47 -8.26 9.61 -6.83
N THR A 48 -7.51 10.14 -7.80
CA THR A 48 -6.86 9.35 -8.84
C THR A 48 -5.41 9.11 -8.45
N LEU A 49 -4.91 7.88 -8.60
CA LEU A 49 -3.54 7.53 -8.25
C LEU A 49 -2.96 6.50 -9.22
N VAL A 50 -1.64 6.47 -9.34
CA VAL A 50 -0.94 5.37 -10.01
C VAL A 50 -0.75 4.25 -9.00
N ALA A 51 -1.26 3.04 -9.30
CA ALA A 51 -1.23 1.89 -8.39
C ALA A 51 0.19 1.42 -8.03
N TRP A 52 1.17 1.81 -8.83
CA TRP A 52 2.58 1.46 -8.71
C TRP A 52 3.22 1.92 -7.40
N ASP A 53 3.93 1.01 -6.74
CA ASP A 53 4.63 1.28 -5.48
C ASP A 53 3.66 1.73 -4.36
N THR A 54 2.42 1.24 -4.42
CA THR A 54 1.36 1.44 -3.43
C THR A 54 0.82 0.10 -2.92
N PRO A 55 -0.07 0.07 -1.91
CA PRO A 55 -0.74 -1.17 -1.49
C PRO A 55 -1.61 -1.82 -2.58
N LEU A 56 -1.96 -1.07 -3.65
CA LEU A 56 -2.71 -1.58 -4.79
C LEU A 56 -1.81 -2.16 -5.87
N ASP A 57 -0.49 -2.14 -5.68
CA ASP A 57 0.46 -2.76 -6.59
C ASP A 57 0.40 -4.29 -6.44
N PRO A 58 0.13 -5.07 -7.50
CA PRO A 58 0.16 -6.54 -7.42
C PRO A 58 1.52 -7.10 -6.97
N LEU A 59 2.58 -6.31 -7.09
CA LEU A 59 3.94 -6.67 -6.66
C LEU A 59 4.31 -6.08 -5.29
N ALA A 60 3.41 -5.42 -4.56
CA ALA A 60 3.73 -4.66 -3.34
C ALA A 60 4.59 -5.41 -2.32
N ILE A 61 4.28 -6.69 -2.04
CA ILE A 61 5.09 -7.53 -1.13
C ILE A 61 6.50 -7.73 -1.70
N LYS A 62 6.61 -8.05 -3.00
CA LYS A 62 7.90 -8.26 -3.68
C LYS A 62 8.71 -6.97 -3.84
N LEU A 63 8.06 -5.81 -3.76
CA LEU A 63 8.70 -4.50 -3.80
C LEU A 63 9.09 -4.00 -2.39
N GLY A 64 8.78 -4.76 -1.34
CA GLY A 64 9.18 -4.45 0.03
C GLY A 64 8.27 -3.43 0.72
N LEU A 65 7.05 -3.23 0.21
CA LEU A 65 6.05 -2.37 0.88
C LEU A 65 5.43 -3.03 2.11
N ALA A 66 5.54 -4.35 2.22
CA ALA A 66 5.03 -5.13 3.34
C ALA A 66 6.17 -5.57 4.27
N THR A 67 6.05 -5.21 5.54
CA THR A 67 6.90 -5.72 6.62
C THR A 67 6.20 -6.91 7.27
N LEU A 68 6.86 -8.07 7.30
CA LEU A 68 6.37 -9.27 7.98
C LEU A 68 7.20 -9.49 9.24
N THR A 69 6.56 -9.58 10.40
CA THR A 69 7.22 -9.74 11.70
C THR A 69 6.72 -11.00 12.40
N LEU A 70 7.62 -11.85 12.90
CA LEU A 70 7.26 -12.99 13.73
C LEU A 70 6.83 -12.50 15.13
N PRO A 71 5.58 -12.72 15.57
CA PRO A 71 5.10 -12.19 16.85
C PRO A 71 5.83 -12.79 18.06
N SER A 72 6.33 -14.03 17.93
CA SER A 72 7.03 -14.75 19.00
C SER A 72 8.38 -14.15 19.35
N THR A 73 9.08 -13.58 18.37
CA THR A 73 10.46 -13.07 18.53
C THR A 73 10.60 -11.58 18.27
N GLY A 74 9.61 -10.96 17.61
CA GLY A 74 9.71 -9.60 17.07
C GLY A 74 10.63 -9.50 15.85
N GLU A 75 11.08 -10.62 15.29
CA GLU A 75 11.97 -10.61 14.13
C GLU A 75 11.22 -10.19 12.87
N VAL A 76 11.77 -9.22 12.14
CA VAL A 76 11.32 -8.88 10.78
C VAL A 76 11.91 -9.88 9.79
N LEU A 77 11.04 -10.56 9.06
CA LEU A 77 11.42 -11.53 8.05
C LEU A 77 12.08 -10.84 6.85
N SER A 78 13.24 -11.35 6.45
CA SER A 78 13.91 -10.92 5.21
C SER A 78 13.23 -11.56 4.01
N LEU A 79 12.47 -10.76 3.25
CA LEU A 79 11.83 -11.21 2.02
C LEU A 79 12.74 -10.96 0.80
N PRO A 80 12.68 -11.79 -0.25
CA PRO A 80 13.37 -11.51 -1.51
C PRO A 80 12.70 -10.32 -2.20
N ILE A 81 13.32 -9.15 -2.11
CA ILE A 81 12.84 -7.92 -2.75
C ILE A 81 13.41 -7.80 -4.16
N ILE A 82 12.55 -7.43 -5.11
CA ILE A 82 12.94 -7.14 -6.50
C ILE A 82 13.01 -5.65 -6.74
N GLN A 83 13.73 -5.26 -7.79
CA GLN A 83 13.76 -3.91 -8.31
C GLN A 83 13.25 -3.97 -9.76
N ILE A 84 12.24 -3.15 -10.07
CA ILE A 84 11.63 -3.12 -11.39
C ILE A 84 11.77 -1.74 -12.01
N ARG A 85 11.89 -1.68 -13.33
CA ARG A 85 11.80 -0.44 -14.10
C ARG A 85 10.47 -0.44 -14.82
N ARG A 86 9.66 0.57 -14.55
CA ARG A 86 8.36 0.74 -15.21
C ARG A 86 8.48 1.65 -16.42
N LYS A 87 7.80 1.29 -17.49
CA LYS A 87 7.75 2.09 -18.71
C LYS A 87 6.74 3.21 -18.53
N LEU A 88 7.16 4.45 -18.75
CA LEU A 88 6.27 5.60 -18.75
C LEU A 88 5.69 5.89 -20.15
N PRO A 89 4.45 6.43 -20.24
CA PRO A 89 3.52 6.63 -19.13
C PRO A 89 2.92 5.31 -18.63
N PRO A 90 2.32 5.28 -17.42
CA PRO A 90 1.51 4.14 -16.97
C PRO A 90 0.40 3.82 -17.96
N ASP A 91 0.05 2.54 -18.05
CA ASP A 91 -1.17 2.14 -18.76
C ASP A 91 -2.42 2.56 -17.96
N ALA A 92 -3.56 2.60 -18.66
CA ALA A 92 -4.82 3.00 -18.04
C ALA A 92 -5.26 2.06 -16.89
N ALA A 93 -4.83 0.80 -16.91
CA ALA A 93 -5.17 -0.17 -15.86
C ALA A 93 -4.39 0.10 -14.56
N SER A 94 -3.23 0.76 -14.66
CA SER A 94 -2.40 1.17 -13.53
C SER A 94 -2.88 2.48 -12.89
N ILE A 95 -3.91 3.13 -13.47
CA ILE A 95 -4.47 4.38 -12.97
C ILE A 95 -5.80 4.07 -12.32
N ILE A 96 -5.86 4.26 -11.00
CA ILE A 96 -7.01 3.91 -10.18
C ILE A 96 -7.64 5.20 -9.69
N THR A 97 -8.95 5.35 -9.89
CA THR A 97 -9.73 6.41 -9.24
C THR A 97 -10.60 5.81 -8.16
N ILE A 98 -10.55 6.41 -6.98
CA ILE A 98 -11.35 6.05 -5.82
C ILE A 98 -12.31 7.21 -5.55
N GLU A 99 -13.58 7.02 -5.88
CA GLU A 99 -14.64 7.99 -5.62
C GLU A 99 -14.86 8.21 -4.11
N PRO A 100 -15.53 9.31 -3.71
CA PRO A 100 -15.93 9.56 -2.32
C PRO A 100 -16.59 8.34 -1.65
N GLY A 101 -16.06 7.93 -0.50
CA GLY A 101 -16.57 6.79 0.27
C GLY A 101 -16.35 5.42 -0.37
N LYS A 102 -15.61 5.33 -1.49
CA LYS A 102 -15.32 4.06 -2.16
C LYS A 102 -13.95 3.53 -1.76
N SER A 103 -13.65 2.31 -2.22
CA SER A 103 -12.37 1.66 -1.97
C SER A 103 -11.91 0.90 -3.20
N ALA A 104 -10.59 0.80 -3.34
CA ALA A 104 -9.93 -0.12 -4.24
C ALA A 104 -9.18 -1.18 -3.42
N GLU A 105 -9.04 -2.38 -3.97
CA GLU A 105 -8.47 -3.53 -3.28
C GLU A 105 -7.45 -4.26 -4.13
N GLN A 106 -6.44 -4.82 -3.46
CA GLN A 106 -5.48 -5.74 -4.05
C GLN A 106 -5.31 -6.95 -3.13
N GLN A 107 -5.46 -8.13 -3.71
CA GLN A 107 -5.30 -9.40 -3.01
C GLN A 107 -3.87 -9.92 -3.13
N PHE A 108 -3.35 -10.50 -2.06
CA PHE A 108 -2.06 -11.18 -2.02
C PHE A 108 -2.21 -12.55 -1.38
N VAL A 109 -1.77 -13.58 -2.10
CA VAL A 109 -1.58 -14.91 -1.52
C VAL A 109 -0.19 -14.94 -0.88
N LEU A 110 -0.12 -15.33 0.39
CA LEU A 110 1.13 -15.50 1.12
C LEU A 110 1.66 -16.90 0.83
N GLU A 111 2.66 -16.99 -0.04
CA GLU A 111 3.19 -18.26 -0.52
C GLU A 111 4.70 -18.23 -0.75
N GLU A 112 5.30 -19.42 -0.73
CA GLU A 112 6.71 -19.64 -1.07
C GLU A 112 6.99 -19.26 -2.54
N PRO A 113 8.19 -18.80 -2.89
CA PRO A 113 9.33 -18.50 -2.01
C PRO A 113 9.32 -17.05 -1.48
N VAL A 114 8.29 -16.27 -1.81
CA VAL A 114 8.24 -14.83 -1.51
C VAL A 114 7.99 -14.61 -0.03
N VAL A 115 7.03 -15.35 0.51
CA VAL A 115 6.73 -15.38 1.93
C VAL A 115 7.18 -16.75 2.45
N PRO A 116 8.11 -16.82 3.42
CA PRO A 116 8.63 -18.09 3.91
C PRO A 116 7.63 -18.76 4.86
N VAL A 117 6.52 -19.27 4.31
CA VAL A 117 5.39 -19.88 5.03
C VAL A 117 5.86 -21.02 5.93
N GLU A 118 6.78 -21.87 5.48
CA GLU A 118 7.28 -22.98 6.30
C GLU A 118 8.06 -22.49 7.52
N ARG A 119 8.81 -21.39 7.36
CA ARG A 119 9.50 -20.73 8.47
C ARG A 119 8.51 -20.12 9.47
N ILE A 120 7.47 -19.46 8.97
CA ILE A 120 6.41 -18.89 9.82
C ILE A 120 5.70 -19.98 10.61
N ARG A 121 5.46 -21.16 10.01
CA ARG A 121 4.89 -22.32 10.72
C ARG A 121 5.85 -22.84 11.80
N ALA A 122 7.12 -23.00 11.48
CA ALA A 122 8.13 -23.55 12.39
C ALA A 122 8.47 -22.61 13.56
N GLU A 123 8.66 -21.31 13.31
CA GLU A 123 9.18 -20.34 14.28
C GLU A 123 8.09 -19.41 14.85
N GLY A 124 7.06 -19.12 14.06
CA GLY A 124 5.93 -18.26 14.41
C GLY A 124 4.67 -18.99 14.86
N GLY A 125 4.68 -20.33 14.87
CA GLY A 125 3.49 -21.14 15.19
C GLY A 125 2.34 -20.91 14.21
N GLY A 126 2.66 -20.62 12.94
CA GLY A 126 1.68 -20.34 11.89
C GLY A 126 1.10 -18.92 11.94
N ARG A 127 1.71 -18.00 12.69
CA ARG A 127 1.28 -16.60 12.77
C ARG A 127 2.38 -15.63 12.37
N VAL A 128 1.99 -14.55 11.68
CA VAL A 128 2.86 -13.44 11.28
C VAL A 128 2.11 -12.11 11.36
N SER A 129 2.77 -11.06 11.83
CA SER A 129 2.24 -9.69 11.74
C SER A 129 2.63 -9.07 10.40
N VAL A 130 1.69 -8.45 9.71
CA VAL A 130 1.87 -7.79 8.41
C VAL A 130 1.53 -6.31 8.54
N GLN A 131 2.37 -5.44 8.00
CA GLN A 131 2.08 -4.01 7.90
C GLN A 131 2.56 -3.47 6.56
N PHE A 132 1.73 -2.66 5.90
CA PHE A 132 2.12 -1.93 4.69
C PHE A 132 2.57 -0.52 5.05
N LYS A 133 3.72 -0.10 4.51
CA LYS A 133 4.24 1.25 4.63
C LYS A 133 4.88 1.68 3.31
N GLY A 134 4.81 2.96 3.00
CA GLY A 134 5.45 3.48 1.80
C GLY A 134 5.16 4.95 1.57
N TRP A 135 5.33 5.35 0.32
CA TRP A 135 5.18 6.73 -0.12
C TRP A 135 4.27 6.77 -1.35
N TRP A 136 3.16 7.50 -1.26
CA TRP A 136 2.37 7.89 -2.41
C TRP A 136 3.22 8.76 -3.33
N ALA A 137 3.60 8.26 -4.50
CA ALA A 137 4.40 9.02 -5.46
C ALA A 137 3.55 9.95 -6.35
N SER A 138 2.35 9.50 -6.70
CA SER A 138 1.50 10.13 -7.71
C SER A 138 0.02 9.97 -7.36
N VAL A 139 -0.53 10.99 -6.70
CA VAL A 139 -1.96 11.09 -6.35
C VAL A 139 -2.49 12.46 -6.79
N TRP A 140 -3.73 12.52 -7.25
CA TRP A 140 -4.42 13.75 -7.63
C TRP A 140 -5.81 13.77 -7.01
N ALA A 141 -6.10 14.86 -6.32
CA ALA A 141 -7.43 15.16 -5.80
C ALA A 141 -8.25 15.87 -6.89
N VAL A 142 -9.45 15.36 -7.18
CA VAL A 142 -10.37 15.92 -8.16
C VAL A 142 -11.65 16.32 -7.44
N GLU A 143 -11.78 17.61 -7.14
CA GLU A 143 -12.98 18.18 -6.54
C GLU A 143 -14.11 18.27 -7.57
N GLY A 144 -15.27 17.68 -7.25
CA GLY A 144 -16.51 17.82 -8.05
C GLY A 144 -16.41 17.37 -9.51
N GLY A 145 -15.39 16.58 -9.87
CA GLY A 145 -15.07 16.24 -11.25
C GLY A 145 -15.07 14.74 -11.55
N GLU A 146 -14.99 14.43 -12.84
CA GLU A 146 -14.94 13.07 -13.37
C GLU A 146 -13.56 12.42 -13.15
N PRO A 147 -13.51 11.10 -12.89
CA PRO A 147 -12.28 10.32 -12.81
C PRO A 147 -11.30 10.62 -13.96
N VAL A 148 -10.02 10.84 -13.66
CA VAL A 148 -9.02 11.05 -14.71
C VAL A 148 -8.53 9.70 -15.22
N ALA A 149 -8.79 9.39 -16.49
CA ALA A 149 -8.33 8.16 -17.15
C ALA A 149 -6.82 8.15 -17.48
N LYS A 150 -6.07 9.14 -17.00
CA LYS A 150 -4.64 9.37 -17.25
C LYS A 150 -4.03 10.11 -16.06
N GLU A 151 -2.70 10.18 -16.01
CA GLU A 151 -1.99 11.01 -15.03
C GLU A 151 -2.49 12.46 -15.09
N GLY A 152 -2.71 13.05 -13.92
CA GLY A 152 -3.02 14.48 -13.79
C GLY A 152 -1.79 15.35 -14.04
N PRO A 153 -1.94 16.68 -14.07
CA PRO A 153 -0.80 17.59 -14.19
C PRO A 153 0.14 17.47 -12.99
N ASP A 154 1.45 17.56 -13.22
CA ASP A 154 2.47 17.42 -12.17
C ASP A 154 2.34 18.48 -11.06
N GLU A 155 1.87 19.68 -11.38
CA GLU A 155 1.69 20.79 -10.42
C GLU A 155 0.63 20.51 -9.36
N ALA A 156 -0.34 19.64 -9.66
CA ALA A 156 -1.40 19.21 -8.74
C ALA A 156 -1.10 17.84 -8.09
N ARG A 157 0.08 17.28 -8.35
CA ARG A 157 0.46 15.96 -7.85
C ARG A 157 0.76 16.02 -6.36
N LEU A 158 -0.03 15.28 -5.60
CA LEU A 158 0.16 15.02 -4.20
C LEU A 158 1.12 13.84 -4.00
N SER A 159 1.96 13.95 -2.98
CA SER A 159 2.85 12.88 -2.55
C SER A 159 3.02 12.91 -1.03
N GLY A 160 3.21 11.75 -0.41
CA GLY A 160 3.35 11.67 1.04
C GLY A 160 3.36 10.24 1.56
N GLU A 161 3.58 10.07 2.86
CA GLU A 161 3.65 8.75 3.48
C GLU A 161 2.27 8.08 3.60
N PHE A 162 2.28 6.75 3.60
CA PHE A 162 1.17 5.93 4.08
C PHE A 162 1.65 4.84 5.02
N ALA A 163 0.74 4.43 5.90
CA ALA A 163 0.87 3.22 6.70
C ALA A 163 -0.49 2.58 6.89
N SER A 164 -0.54 1.25 6.87
CA SER A 164 -1.67 0.49 7.39
C SER A 164 -1.52 0.27 8.89
N GLU A 165 -2.59 -0.22 9.52
CA GLU A 165 -2.49 -0.97 10.77
C GLU A 165 -1.62 -2.22 10.64
N VAL A 166 -1.24 -2.78 11.78
CA VAL A 166 -0.61 -4.10 11.85
C VAL A 166 -1.71 -5.16 11.88
N LEU A 167 -1.71 -6.06 10.90
CA LEU A 167 -2.62 -7.19 10.82
C LEU A 167 -1.90 -8.46 11.27
N GLU A 168 -2.45 -9.19 12.25
CA GLU A 168 -2.02 -10.56 12.52
C GLU A 168 -2.67 -11.52 11.54
N VAL A 169 -1.85 -12.35 10.90
CA VAL A 169 -2.24 -13.28 9.83
C VAL A 169 -1.87 -14.70 10.22
N THR A 170 -2.77 -15.65 9.94
CA THR A 170 -2.52 -17.09 10.10
C THR A 170 -2.16 -17.74 8.77
N VAL A 171 -1.09 -18.55 8.71
CA VAL A 171 -0.59 -19.22 7.49
C VAL A 171 -0.48 -20.73 7.59
#